data_AF-A0A1V5S500-F1
#
_entry.id   AF-A0A1V5S500-F1
#
_cell.length_a   1.000
_cell.length_b   1.000
_cell.length_c   1.000
_cell.angle_alpha   90.00
_cell.angle_beta   90.00
_cell.angle_gamma   90.00
#
_symmetry.space_group_name_H-M   'P 1'
#
loop_
_entity.id
_entity.type
_entity.pdbx_description
1 polymer ?
#
loop_
_entity_poly.entity_id
_entity_poly.type
_entity_poly.pdbx_seq_one_letter_code
_entity_poly.pdbx_strand_id
1 'polypeptide(L)'
;MELSYYKPYVSERNVTKRDFASREKQPRIKMKRRPPEERIIDFDEIYLPLSTSEISREALRCLECGCHDYNDCKLIRYAREAGVEGEESLKGEKHTSYIERELVSIERCQGKCIMCGLCVRVCEQIAGKGILGFVGRAFPLSIKPEFRDVKIIPECAKCHKCVDVCPTGALKLL
;
A
#
# COMPACT_ATOMS: atom_id res chain seq x y z
N MET A 1 -31.48 -16.34 5.22
CA MET A 1 -30.19 -16.01 4.58
C MET A 1 -29.29 -15.52 5.69
N GLU A 2 -28.48 -16.41 6.28
CA GLU A 2 -27.52 -16.02 7.31
C GLU A 2 -26.41 -15.21 6.65
N LEU A 3 -26.26 -13.95 7.06
CA LEU A 3 -25.12 -13.14 6.68
C LEU A 3 -23.92 -13.62 7.50
N SER A 4 -23.15 -14.55 6.95
CA SER A 4 -21.89 -14.99 7.56
C SER A 4 -20.85 -13.89 7.41
N TYR A 5 -20.58 -13.14 8.48
CA TYR A 5 -19.47 -12.20 8.53
C TYR A 5 -18.16 -12.97 8.79
N TYR A 6 -17.23 -12.89 7.85
CA TYR A 6 -15.86 -13.36 8.04
C TYR A 6 -14.97 -12.16 8.34
N LYS A 7 -14.29 -12.18 9.49
CA LYS A 7 -13.32 -11.13 9.85
C LYS A 7 -12.26 -11.05 8.76
N PRO A 8 -12.04 -9.88 8.12
CA PRO A 8 -11.00 -9.75 7.11
C PRO A 8 -9.62 -10.00 7.73
N TYR A 9 -8.79 -10.81 7.06
CA TYR A 9 -7.38 -10.93 7.43
C TYR A 9 -6.70 -9.60 7.16
N VAL A 10 -6.05 -9.02 8.17
CA VAL A 10 -5.25 -7.80 8.04
C VAL A 10 -3.88 -8.06 8.64
N SER A 11 -2.83 -7.60 7.96
CA SER A 11 -1.50 -7.62 8.54
C SER A 11 -1.41 -6.50 9.57
N GLU A 12 -1.41 -6.89 10.84
CA GLU A 12 -1.16 -5.97 11.94
C GLU A 12 0.34 -5.72 12.08
N ARG A 13 0.75 -4.47 12.28
CA ARG A 13 2.14 -4.08 12.49
C ARG A 13 2.24 -3.15 13.68
N ASN A 14 3.28 -3.34 14.49
CA ASN A 14 3.61 -2.41 15.56
C ASN A 14 4.27 -1.18 14.97
N VAL A 15 3.50 -0.11 14.78
CA VAL A 15 3.99 1.15 14.22
C VAL A 15 4.63 1.99 15.32
N THR A 16 5.86 2.42 15.09
CA THR A 16 6.66 3.23 16.03
C THR A 16 6.80 4.67 15.54
N LYS A 17 7.31 5.56 16.39
CA LYS A 17 7.63 6.95 15.98
C LYS A 17 8.63 7.01 14.81
N ARG A 18 9.48 5.99 14.66
CA ARG A 18 10.46 5.90 13.57
C ARG A 18 9.81 5.77 12.20
N ASP A 19 8.70 5.04 12.10
CA ASP A 19 7.96 4.85 10.84
C ASP A 19 7.37 6.16 10.28
N PHE A 20 7.21 7.17 11.14
CA PHE A 20 6.71 8.49 10.80
C PHE A 20 7.80 9.58 10.80
N ALA A 21 9.08 9.21 10.97
CA ALA A 21 10.17 10.18 11.09
C ALA A 21 10.32 11.10 9.87
N SER A 22 9.93 10.64 8.69
CA SER A 22 9.96 11.42 7.44
C SER A 22 8.74 12.34 7.25
N ARG A 23 7.73 12.26 8.11
CA ARG A 23 6.47 13.00 7.99
C ARG A 23 6.40 14.09 9.05
N GLU A 24 6.04 15.30 8.63
CA GLU A 24 5.77 16.38 9.57
C GLU A 24 4.47 16.10 10.35
N LYS A 25 4.51 16.28 11.67
CA LYS A 25 3.34 16.09 12.52
C LYS A 25 2.42 17.31 12.42
N GLN A 26 1.31 17.16 11.71
CA GLN A 26 0.31 18.21 11.58
C GLN A 26 -0.89 17.96 12.52
N PRO A 27 -1.35 19.00 13.26
CA PRO A 27 -2.53 18.87 14.13
C PRO A 27 -3.81 18.71 13.30
N ARG A 28 -4.85 18.13 13.93
CA ARG A 28 -6.18 18.09 13.30
C ARG A 28 -6.86 19.44 13.32
N ILE A 29 -7.46 19.81 12.19
CA ILE A 29 -8.36 20.96 12.16
C ILE A 29 -9.52 20.64 13.09
N LYS A 30 -9.76 21.52 14.06
CA LYS A 30 -10.92 21.43 14.94
C LYS A 30 -12.10 22.07 14.22
N MET A 31 -13.22 21.35 14.14
CA MET A 31 -14.46 21.96 13.64
C MET A 31 -14.84 23.13 14.54
N LYS A 32 -15.22 24.24 13.91
CA LYS A 32 -15.71 25.42 14.62
C LYS A 32 -17.06 25.05 15.23
N ARG A 33 -17.23 25.32 16.52
CA ARG A 33 -18.47 25.04 17.24
C ARG A 33 -19.16 26.36 17.56
N ARG A 34 -20.48 26.41 17.39
CA ARG A 34 -21.27 27.56 17.86
C ARG A 34 -21.15 27.73 19.38
N PRO A 35 -21.11 28.97 19.87
CA PRO A 35 -20.99 29.24 21.30
C PRO A 35 -22.25 28.73 22.06
N PRO A 36 -22.13 28.35 23.34
CA PRO A 36 -23.25 27.78 24.11
C PRO A 36 -24.51 28.63 24.12
N GLU A 37 -24.36 29.95 24.16
CA GLU A 37 -25.44 30.92 24.29
C GLU A 37 -26.36 30.89 23.05
N GLU A 38 -25.80 30.65 21.88
CA GLU A 38 -26.52 30.49 20.62
C GLU A 38 -27.14 29.08 20.44
N ARG A 39 -26.61 28.07 21.12
CA ARG A 39 -27.08 26.67 20.97
C ARG A 39 -28.28 26.32 21.84
N ILE A 40 -28.64 27.18 22.79
CA ILE A 40 -29.76 26.96 23.71
C ILE A 40 -31.08 27.48 23.10
N ILE A 41 -30.98 28.40 22.13
CA ILE A 41 -32.12 29.12 21.56
C ILE A 41 -32.71 28.44 20.32
N ASP A 42 -31.97 27.57 19.64
CA ASP A 42 -32.39 26.89 18.41
C ASP A 42 -31.84 25.46 18.32
N PHE A 43 -32.24 24.76 17.25
CA PHE A 43 -31.78 23.41 16.91
C PHE A 43 -30.91 23.39 15.65
N ASP A 44 -30.31 24.51 15.28
CA ASP A 44 -29.45 24.61 14.10
C ASP A 44 -28.11 23.87 14.32
N GLU A 45 -27.33 23.72 13.24
CA GLU A 45 -26.07 22.98 13.26
C GLU A 45 -25.09 23.50 14.33
N ILE A 46 -24.74 22.63 15.27
CA ILE A 46 -23.79 22.94 16.36
C ILE A 46 -22.36 23.13 15.83
N TYR A 47 -21.98 22.35 14.83
CA TYR A 47 -20.68 22.38 14.20
C TYR A 47 -20.78 23.09 12.86
N LEU A 48 -20.00 24.15 12.70
CA LEU A 48 -19.97 24.90 11.45
C LEU A 48 -19.12 24.14 10.42
N PRO A 49 -19.53 24.14 9.14
CA PRO A 49 -18.78 23.49 8.08
C PRO A 49 -17.39 24.11 7.94
N LEU A 50 -16.42 23.27 7.58
CA LEU A 50 -15.10 23.73 7.19
C LEU A 50 -15.18 24.40 5.83
N SER A 51 -14.36 25.42 5.61
CA SER A 51 -14.16 26.00 4.27
C SER A 51 -13.53 24.97 3.33
N THR A 52 -13.74 25.12 2.03
CA THR A 52 -13.20 24.22 1.00
C THR A 52 -11.68 24.05 1.11
N SER A 53 -10.96 25.10 1.50
CA SER A 53 -9.51 25.05 1.71
C SER A 53 -9.12 24.27 2.98
N GLU A 54 -9.87 24.41 4.07
CA GLU A 54 -9.71 23.61 5.30
C GLU A 54 -9.99 22.13 5.03
N ILE A 55 -11.05 21.82 4.28
CA ILE A 55 -11.40 20.44 3.88
C ILE A 55 -10.27 19.83 3.07
N SER A 56 -9.80 20.55 2.03
CA SER A 56 -8.73 20.05 1.15
C SER A 56 -7.45 19.77 1.94
N ARG A 57 -7.08 20.66 2.87
CA ARG A 57 -5.91 20.49 3.74
C ARG A 57 -6.06 19.30 4.69
N GLU A 58 -7.23 19.12 5.29
CA GLU A 58 -7.49 17.97 6.18
C GLU A 58 -7.52 16.65 5.41
N ALA A 59 -8.10 16.62 4.20
CA ALA A 59 -8.15 15.45 3.33
C ALA A 59 -6.74 15.00 2.88
N LEU A 60 -5.84 15.95 2.58
CA LEU A 60 -4.44 15.64 2.27
C LEU A 60 -3.68 15.05 3.47
N ARG A 61 -4.17 15.23 4.70
CA ARG A 61 -3.58 14.62 5.89
C ARG A 61 -3.98 13.14 6.07
N CYS A 62 -4.81 12.56 5.20
CA CYS A 62 -5.14 11.14 5.27
C CYS A 62 -3.87 10.30 5.15
N LEU A 63 -3.36 9.85 6.30
CA LEU A 63 -2.31 8.86 6.40
C LEU A 63 -2.95 7.51 6.08
N GLU A 64 -3.20 7.25 4.80
CA GLU A 64 -3.75 5.98 4.36
C GLU A 64 -2.79 4.86 4.77
N CYS A 65 -3.15 4.19 5.86
CA CYS A 65 -2.42 3.07 6.43
C CYS A 65 -3.15 1.80 5.98
N GLY A 66 -3.01 1.47 4.70
CA GLY A 66 -3.67 0.33 4.11
C GLY A 66 -2.93 -0.19 2.88
N CYS A 67 -3.20 -1.44 2.52
CA CYS A 67 -2.84 -1.95 1.20
C CYS A 67 -3.96 -1.55 0.24
N HIS A 68 -3.66 -0.73 -0.78
CA HIS A 68 -4.66 -0.31 -1.76
C HIS A 68 -5.25 -1.50 -2.52
N ASP A 69 -4.45 -2.53 -2.77
CA ASP A 69 -4.90 -3.74 -3.48
C ASP A 69 -5.56 -4.78 -2.58
N TYR A 70 -6.01 -4.41 -1.37
CA TYR A 70 -6.58 -5.38 -0.42
C TYR A 70 -7.76 -6.16 -1.01
N ASN A 71 -8.69 -5.46 -1.66
CA ASN A 71 -9.90 -6.06 -2.22
C ASN A 71 -9.61 -6.94 -3.44
N ASP A 72 -8.56 -6.64 -4.20
CA ASP A 72 -8.18 -7.34 -5.42
C ASP A 72 -7.04 -8.36 -5.20
N CYS A 73 -6.54 -8.48 -3.97
CA CYS A 73 -5.42 -9.34 -3.63
C CYS A 73 -5.79 -10.82 -3.78
N LYS A 74 -5.27 -11.46 -4.84
CA LYS A 74 -5.49 -12.88 -5.13
C LYS A 74 -4.96 -13.79 -4.02
N LEU A 75 -3.86 -13.39 -3.36
CA LEU A 75 -3.31 -14.15 -2.23
C LEU A 75 -4.31 -14.24 -1.07
N ILE A 76 -4.92 -13.11 -0.66
CA ILE A 76 -5.90 -13.09 0.44
C ILE A 76 -7.14 -13.87 0.04
N ARG A 77 -7.60 -13.72 -1.20
CA ARG A 77 -8.74 -14.46 -1.73
C ARG A 77 -8.51 -15.97 -1.67
N TYR A 78 -7.39 -16.45 -2.23
CA TYR A 78 -7.09 -17.88 -2.27
C TYR A 78 -6.75 -18.46 -0.89
N ALA A 79 -6.09 -17.69 -0.01
CA ALA A 79 -5.88 -18.12 1.38
C ALA A 79 -7.21 -18.35 2.10
N ARG A 80 -8.19 -17.44 1.91
CA ARG A 80 -9.54 -17.59 2.47
C ARG A 80 -10.26 -18.80 1.90
N GLU A 81 -10.24 -18.99 0.58
CA GLU A 81 -10.86 -20.15 -0.08
C GLU A 81 -10.26 -21.48 0.41
N ALA A 82 -8.96 -21.50 0.70
CA ALA A 82 -8.26 -22.66 1.23
C ALA A 82 -8.42 -22.85 2.76
N GLY A 83 -9.13 -21.96 3.46
CA GLY A 83 -9.27 -22.01 4.92
C GLY A 83 -7.95 -21.77 5.67
N VAL A 84 -6.99 -21.09 5.05
CA VAL A 84 -5.70 -20.77 5.68
C VAL A 84 -5.87 -19.53 6.54
N GLU A 85 -5.87 -19.73 7.85
CA GLU A 85 -5.90 -18.66 8.85
C GLU A 85 -4.47 -18.32 9.32
N GLY A 86 -4.23 -17.06 9.68
CA GLY A 86 -2.89 -16.48 9.79
C GLY A 86 -2.03 -16.88 10.99
N GLU A 87 -0.81 -16.31 10.99
CA GLU A 87 0.28 -16.29 11.99
C GLU A 87 0.86 -17.62 12.50
N GLU A 88 0.06 -18.61 12.91
CA GLU A 88 0.61 -19.85 13.48
C GLU A 88 1.42 -20.68 12.46
N SER A 89 1.06 -20.56 11.18
CA SER A 89 1.67 -21.31 10.08
C SER A 89 3.00 -20.74 9.57
N LEU A 90 3.36 -19.49 9.94
CA LEU A 90 4.49 -18.74 9.34
C LEU A 90 5.57 -18.40 10.38
N LYS A 91 6.12 -19.42 11.02
CA LYS A 91 7.24 -19.30 11.98
C LYS A 91 8.59 -19.19 11.25
N GLY A 92 9.52 -18.44 11.83
CA GLY A 92 10.91 -18.34 11.34
C GLY A 92 11.32 -16.95 10.86
N GLU A 93 12.49 -16.88 10.24
CA GLU A 93 13.00 -15.65 9.64
C GLU A 93 12.13 -15.22 8.46
N LYS A 94 11.80 -13.93 8.42
CA LYS A 94 11.02 -13.31 7.34
C LYS A 94 11.95 -12.51 6.45
N HIS A 95 11.60 -12.42 5.16
CA HIS A 95 12.29 -11.52 4.24
C HIS A 95 12.29 -10.08 4.77
N THR A 96 13.37 -9.36 4.49
CA THR A 96 13.45 -7.93 4.84
C THR A 96 12.41 -7.15 4.05
N SER A 97 11.41 -6.61 4.76
CA SER A 97 10.40 -5.76 4.16
C SER A 97 10.95 -4.34 4.04
N TYR A 98 11.18 -3.88 2.81
CA TYR A 98 11.45 -2.49 2.49
C TYR A 98 10.63 -2.06 1.27
N ILE A 99 10.45 -0.74 1.16
CA ILE A 99 9.81 -0.12 0.01
C ILE A 99 10.92 0.56 -0.80
N GLU A 100 11.10 0.13 -2.04
CA GLU A 100 11.98 0.78 -2.99
C GLU A 100 11.19 1.88 -3.71
N ARG A 101 11.67 3.13 -3.61
CA ARG A 101 11.11 4.31 -4.30
C ARG A 101 12.16 5.09 -5.11
N GLU A 102 13.41 4.68 -5.08
CA GLU A 102 14.48 5.38 -5.81
C GLU A 102 14.44 5.05 -7.30
N LEU A 103 14.37 6.08 -8.15
CA LEU A 103 14.58 5.93 -9.61
C LEU A 103 13.55 5.01 -10.29
N VAL A 104 12.28 5.03 -9.86
CA VAL A 104 11.24 4.17 -10.44
C VAL A 104 9.90 4.90 -10.58
N SER A 105 9.21 4.66 -11.70
CA SER A 105 7.78 4.92 -11.88
C SER A 105 6.87 3.93 -11.13
N ILE A 106 7.45 2.93 -10.47
CA ILE A 106 6.77 1.81 -9.84
C ILE A 106 7.32 1.65 -8.42
N GLU A 107 6.49 1.86 -7.41
CA GLU A 107 6.80 1.49 -6.03
C GLU A 107 6.87 -0.03 -5.90
N ARG A 108 7.95 -0.53 -5.27
CA ARG A 108 8.09 -1.96 -4.96
C ARG A 108 8.13 -2.20 -3.47
N CYS A 109 7.11 -2.86 -2.94
CA CYS A 109 7.03 -3.27 -1.55
C CYS A 109 7.42 -4.76 -1.43
N GLN A 110 8.67 -5.03 -1.08
CA GLN A 110 9.18 -6.41 -1.01
C GLN A 110 8.49 -7.24 0.08
N GLY A 111 7.99 -6.60 1.15
CA GLY A 111 7.22 -7.27 2.20
C GLY A 111 5.86 -7.85 1.74
N LYS A 112 5.36 -7.44 0.57
CA LYS A 112 4.13 -7.98 -0.03
C LYS A 112 4.41 -8.94 -1.20
N CYS A 113 5.67 -9.10 -1.57
CA CYS A 113 6.07 -9.96 -2.68
C CYS A 113 6.13 -11.41 -2.23
N ILE A 114 5.40 -12.29 -2.93
CA ILE A 114 5.42 -13.74 -2.70
C ILE A 114 6.38 -14.48 -3.63
N MET A 115 7.29 -13.76 -4.31
CA MET A 115 8.30 -14.32 -5.23
C MET A 115 7.73 -15.22 -6.36
N CYS A 116 6.50 -14.97 -6.82
CA CYS A 116 5.86 -15.78 -7.87
C CYS A 116 6.50 -15.66 -9.28
N GLY A 117 7.35 -14.64 -9.49
CA GLY A 117 8.05 -14.40 -10.75
C GLY A 117 7.19 -13.93 -11.93
N LEU A 118 5.90 -13.64 -11.73
CA LEU A 118 5.01 -13.19 -12.81
C LEU A 118 5.48 -11.88 -13.45
N CYS A 119 5.91 -10.91 -12.65
CA CYS A 119 6.43 -9.63 -13.14
C CYS A 119 7.71 -9.78 -13.96
N VAL A 120 8.59 -10.73 -13.59
CA VAL A 120 9.83 -11.04 -14.33
C VAL A 120 9.47 -11.66 -15.69
N ARG A 121 8.64 -12.71 -15.69
CA ARG A 121 8.18 -13.37 -16.93
C ARG A 121 7.48 -12.41 -17.88
N VAL A 122 6.57 -11.57 -17.39
CA VAL A 122 5.86 -10.59 -18.23
C VAL A 122 6.81 -9.52 -18.77
N CYS A 123 7.79 -9.07 -17.98
CA CYS A 123 8.79 -8.10 -18.43
C CYS A 123 9.68 -8.66 -19.56
N GLU A 124 10.03 -9.93 -19.49
CA GLU A 124 10.82 -10.62 -20.50
C GLU A 124 9.98 -11.00 -21.72
N GLN A 125 8.90 -11.76 -21.54
CA GLN A 125 8.17 -12.42 -22.62
C GLN A 125 7.14 -11.53 -23.32
N ILE A 126 6.51 -10.61 -22.60
CA ILE A 126 5.42 -9.77 -23.14
C ILE A 126 5.92 -8.36 -23.45
N ALA A 127 6.68 -7.76 -22.54
CA ALA A 127 7.25 -6.44 -22.79
C ALA A 127 8.52 -6.50 -23.66
N GLY A 128 9.20 -7.65 -23.75
CA GLY A 128 10.42 -7.83 -24.54
C GLY A 128 11.63 -7.07 -23.99
N LYS A 129 11.62 -6.71 -22.69
CA LYS A 129 12.65 -5.83 -22.09
C LYS A 129 13.60 -6.54 -21.15
N GLY A 130 13.12 -7.52 -20.38
CA GLY A 130 13.95 -8.25 -19.43
C GLY A 130 14.58 -7.37 -18.33
N ILE A 131 13.92 -6.26 -17.94
CA ILE A 131 14.48 -5.31 -16.97
C ILE A 131 14.45 -5.87 -15.55
N LEU A 132 13.38 -6.59 -15.20
CA LEU A 132 13.19 -7.13 -13.85
C LEU A 132 13.81 -8.52 -13.76
N GLY A 133 14.62 -8.74 -12.73
CA GLY A 133 15.24 -10.02 -12.43
C GLY A 133 15.17 -10.38 -10.95
N PHE A 134 15.56 -11.63 -10.66
CA PHE A 134 15.78 -12.11 -9.31
C PHE A 134 17.20 -11.76 -8.86
N VAL A 135 17.33 -11.02 -7.76
CA VAL A 135 18.62 -10.58 -7.23
C VAL A 135 18.82 -11.11 -5.82
N GLY A 136 19.97 -11.76 -5.59
CA GLY A 136 20.30 -12.42 -4.33
C GLY A 136 19.89 -13.90 -4.32
N ARG A 137 19.97 -14.54 -3.15
CA ARG A 137 19.65 -15.96 -2.95
C ARG A 137 19.10 -16.18 -1.56
N ALA A 138 18.18 -17.13 -1.38
CA ALA A 138 17.55 -17.43 -0.09
C ALA A 138 16.89 -16.18 0.54
N PHE A 139 17.07 -15.91 1.83
CA PHE A 139 16.41 -14.80 2.53
C PHE A 139 16.67 -13.39 1.96
N PRO A 140 17.85 -13.03 1.41
CA PRO A 140 18.02 -11.74 0.72
C PRO A 140 17.51 -11.71 -0.73
N LEU A 141 16.88 -12.78 -1.24
CA LEU A 141 16.29 -12.79 -2.57
C LEU A 141 15.22 -11.69 -2.70
N SER A 142 15.33 -10.88 -3.74
CA SER A 142 14.39 -9.80 -4.04
C SER A 142 14.25 -9.59 -5.54
N ILE A 143 13.11 -9.04 -5.96
CA ILE A 143 12.90 -8.67 -7.37
C ILE A 143 13.39 -7.25 -7.55
N LYS A 144 14.37 -7.06 -8.43
CA LYS A 144 14.99 -5.76 -8.71
C LYS A 144 15.21 -5.57 -10.19
N PRO A 145 15.27 -4.32 -10.67
CA PRO A 145 15.79 -4.05 -11.99
C PRO A 145 17.28 -4.44 -12.06
N GLU A 146 17.70 -5.19 -13.07
CA GLU A 146 19.09 -5.70 -13.20
C GLU A 146 20.09 -4.58 -13.50
N PHE A 147 19.64 -3.52 -14.17
CA PHE A 147 20.48 -2.38 -14.53
C PHE A 147 19.89 -1.11 -13.91
N ARG A 148 20.65 -0.51 -12.98
CA ARG A 148 20.33 0.79 -12.37
C ARG A 148 20.67 1.95 -13.32
N ASP A 149 20.56 1.73 -14.62
CA ASP A 149 20.80 2.76 -15.63
C ASP A 149 19.58 3.68 -15.69
N VAL A 150 19.83 4.97 -15.45
CA VAL A 150 18.82 6.02 -15.47
C VAL A 150 18.09 6.07 -16.82
N LYS A 151 18.72 5.63 -17.90
CA LYS A 151 18.14 5.58 -19.25
C LYS A 151 17.05 4.53 -19.42
N ILE A 152 17.03 3.48 -18.59
CA ILE A 152 16.05 2.38 -18.68
C ILE A 152 14.74 2.74 -17.96
N ILE A 153 14.80 3.67 -17.00
CA ILE A 153 13.64 4.09 -16.18
C ILE A 153 12.49 4.65 -17.05
N PRO A 154 12.72 5.57 -18.01
CA PRO A 154 11.65 6.09 -18.86
C PRO A 154 11.02 5.02 -19.74
N GLU A 155 11.76 3.98 -20.11
CA GLU A 155 11.21 2.87 -20.88
C GLU A 155 10.36 1.95 -20.00
N CYS A 156 10.80 1.66 -18.77
CA CYS A 156 10.03 0.88 -17.81
C CYS A 156 8.68 1.55 -17.48
N ALA A 157 8.69 2.87 -17.34
CA ALA A 157 7.53 3.73 -17.05
C ALA A 157 6.45 3.81 -18.14
N LYS A 158 6.59 3.09 -19.25
CA LYS A 158 5.62 3.15 -20.35
C LYS A 158 4.64 1.99 -20.36
N CYS A 159 5.07 0.80 -19.94
CA CYS A 159 4.30 -0.42 -20.24
C CYS A 159 3.44 -0.92 -19.08
N HIS A 160 3.87 -0.70 -17.83
CA HIS A 160 3.16 -1.04 -16.58
C HIS A 160 2.67 -2.49 -16.40
N LYS A 161 2.93 -3.38 -17.36
CA LYS A 161 2.44 -4.77 -17.38
C LYS A 161 2.80 -5.58 -16.14
N CYS A 162 3.94 -5.28 -15.51
CA CYS A 162 4.36 -5.93 -14.28
C CYS A 162 3.48 -5.57 -13.07
N VAL A 163 2.92 -4.35 -13.03
CA VAL A 163 1.95 -3.92 -12.02
C VAL A 163 0.64 -4.67 -12.25
N ASP A 164 0.14 -4.69 -13.48
CA ASP A 164 -1.15 -5.31 -13.83
C ASP A 164 -1.22 -6.80 -13.48
N VAL A 165 -0.09 -7.52 -13.60
CA VAL A 165 -0.03 -8.97 -13.33
C VAL A 165 0.26 -9.30 -11.87
N CYS A 166 0.60 -8.32 -11.03
CA CYS A 166 0.97 -8.58 -9.65
C CYS A 166 -0.25 -9.16 -8.89
N PRO A 167 -0.16 -10.37 -8.33
CA PRO A 167 -1.29 -11.00 -7.64
C PRO A 167 -1.51 -10.43 -6.22
N THR A 168 -0.61 -9.59 -5.76
CA THR A 168 -0.62 -8.89 -4.47
C THR A 168 -0.34 -7.41 -4.69
N GLY A 169 -0.41 -6.58 -3.65
CA GLY A 169 -0.06 -5.16 -3.75
C GLY A 169 1.44 -4.86 -3.64
N ALA A 170 2.30 -5.72 -4.18
CA ALA A 170 3.75 -5.58 -4.10
C ALA A 170 4.32 -4.56 -5.11
N LEU A 171 3.63 -4.34 -6.23
CA LEU A 171 4.00 -3.37 -7.25
C LEU A 171 2.86 -2.37 -7.40
N LYS A 172 3.15 -1.08 -7.29
CA LYS A 172 2.16 0.00 -7.44
C LYS A 172 2.73 1.11 -8.31
N LEU A 173 1.90 1.71 -9.16
CA LEU A 173 2.29 2.94 -9.88
C LEU A 173 2.41 4.12 -8.90
N LEU A 174 3.48 4.90 -9.08
CA LEU A 174 3.71 6.16 -8.35
C LEU A 174 3.12 7.34 -9.10
#